data_AF-A0A926GH52-F1
#
_entry.id   AF-A0A926GH52-F1
#
_cell.length_a   1.000
_cell.length_b   1.000
_cell.length_c   1.000
_cell.angle_alpha   90.00
_cell.angle_beta   90.00
_cell.angle_gamma   90.00
#
_symmetry.space_group_name_H-M   'P 1'
#
loop_
_entity.id
_entity.type
_entity.pdbx_description
1 polymer ?
#
loop_
_entity_poly.entity_id
_entity_poly.type
_entity_poly.pdbx_seq_one_letter_code
_entity_poly.pdbx_strand_id
1 'polypeptide(L)'
;MSNSTTNLLLPYLMAAQAQKHVTHNEALRLLDGLVQLSVKSQRLTEPPTTPADGDRYIVASSATGGWAGWDLNVALWTDGAWLRLPPRDGWLAWVEDEAALLVRDGAGWEPIIPTALDDLTRLGIGMAASAGSPFSAKLNSALWTALYAADGGSGDLTQVLNRETGADDAGLILQTGFSTRALIGMFGSDQLRIAVSPDGSSFRDALGFDLATGIVDQPSLPRFTAYTNYDNYVATDSWTTIGINVAEYNDQG
;
A
#
# COMPACT_ATOMS: atom_id res chain seq x y z
N MET A 1 -36.14 -3.80 -39.83
CA MET A 1 -35.27 -2.66 -39.49
C MET A 1 -35.67 -2.19 -38.12
N SER A 2 -34.71 -2.11 -37.19
CA SER A 2 -35.00 -1.57 -35.85
C SER A 2 -35.35 -0.08 -35.99
N ASN A 3 -36.36 0.38 -35.24
CA ASN A 3 -36.74 1.80 -35.19
C ASN A 3 -36.02 2.54 -34.04
N SER A 4 -35.07 1.87 -33.38
CA SER A 4 -34.29 2.42 -32.29
C SER A 4 -32.84 1.92 -32.34
N THR A 5 -31.95 2.65 -31.67
CA THR A 5 -30.59 2.19 -31.39
C THR A 5 -30.60 0.95 -30.48
N THR A 6 -29.47 0.25 -30.41
CA THR A 6 -29.41 -1.10 -29.83
C THR A 6 -29.17 -1.10 -28.33
N ASN A 7 -28.27 -0.24 -27.83
CA ASN A 7 -27.90 -0.23 -26.40
C ASN A 7 -28.84 0.64 -25.55
N LEU A 8 -29.14 1.85 -26.02
CA LEU A 8 -29.88 2.88 -25.29
C LEU A 8 -31.35 2.99 -25.71
N LEU A 9 -31.76 2.22 -26.73
CA LEU A 9 -33.12 2.22 -27.27
C LEU A 9 -33.60 3.62 -27.70
N LEU A 10 -32.69 4.45 -28.23
CA LEU A 10 -33.02 5.80 -28.69
C LEU A 10 -33.81 5.70 -30.00
N PRO A 11 -34.99 6.33 -30.13
CA PRO A 11 -35.80 6.23 -31.33
C PRO A 11 -35.15 6.95 -32.51
N TYR A 12 -35.14 6.30 -33.67
CA TYR A 12 -34.68 6.91 -34.92
C TYR A 12 -35.73 7.85 -35.53
N LEU A 13 -35.26 8.88 -36.23
CA LEU A 13 -36.11 9.69 -37.07
C LEU A 13 -36.56 8.89 -38.29
N MET A 14 -37.86 8.94 -38.59
CA MET A 14 -38.45 8.30 -39.76
C MET A 14 -37.98 8.94 -41.07
N ALA A 15 -37.97 8.14 -42.13
CA ALA A 15 -37.63 8.60 -43.48
C ALA A 15 -38.63 9.66 -44.01
N ALA A 16 -38.33 10.24 -45.17
CA ALA A 16 -39.16 11.25 -45.87
C ALA A 16 -39.30 12.64 -45.19
N GLN A 17 -38.50 12.94 -44.16
CA GLN A 17 -38.40 14.28 -43.56
C GLN A 17 -37.21 15.09 -44.12
N ALA A 18 -37.17 15.33 -45.43
CA ALA A 18 -36.09 16.08 -46.11
C ALA A 18 -34.67 15.55 -45.82
N GLN A 19 -34.51 14.23 -45.77
CA GLN A 19 -33.23 13.52 -45.53
C GLN A 19 -32.50 13.82 -44.20
N LYS A 20 -33.10 14.57 -43.27
CA LYS A 20 -32.52 14.83 -41.93
C LYS A 20 -32.27 13.58 -41.10
N HIS A 21 -33.06 12.52 -41.34
CA HIS A 21 -32.91 11.21 -40.71
C HIS A 21 -31.53 10.59 -40.96
N VAL A 22 -30.84 10.92 -42.06
CA VAL A 22 -29.53 10.33 -42.37
C VAL A 22 -28.49 10.74 -41.33
N THR A 23 -28.19 12.05 -41.25
CA THR A 23 -27.14 12.57 -40.35
C THR A 23 -27.53 12.50 -38.88
N HIS A 24 -28.82 12.66 -38.56
CA HIS A 24 -29.25 12.58 -37.17
C HIS A 24 -29.23 11.15 -36.64
N ASN A 25 -29.69 10.16 -37.41
CA ASN A 25 -29.63 8.77 -36.96
C ASN A 25 -28.19 8.26 -36.87
N GLU A 26 -27.28 8.78 -37.70
CA GLU A 26 -25.84 8.55 -37.54
C GLU A 26 -25.32 9.09 -36.19
N ALA A 27 -25.68 10.33 -35.82
CA ALA A 27 -25.33 10.88 -34.51
C ALA A 27 -25.92 10.06 -33.35
N LEU A 28 -27.15 9.55 -33.49
CA LEU A 28 -27.77 8.67 -32.50
C LEU A 28 -27.04 7.32 -32.36
N ARG A 29 -26.56 6.72 -33.47
CA ARG A 29 -25.72 5.52 -33.43
C ARG A 29 -24.39 5.78 -32.72
N LEU A 30 -23.77 6.94 -32.94
CA LEU A 30 -22.55 7.33 -32.23
C LEU A 30 -22.81 7.48 -30.73
N LEU A 31 -23.90 8.15 -30.34
CA LEU A 31 -24.28 8.30 -28.93
C LEU A 31 -24.58 6.95 -28.28
N ASP A 32 -25.25 6.03 -28.99
CA ASP A 32 -25.53 4.67 -28.52
C ASP A 32 -24.26 3.87 -28.22
N GLY A 33 -23.24 4.05 -29.06
CA GLY A 33 -21.94 3.43 -28.85
C GLY A 33 -21.17 3.99 -27.66
N LEU A 34 -21.27 5.30 -27.43
CA LEU A 34 -20.38 6.06 -26.54
C LEU A 34 -20.94 6.32 -25.14
N VAL A 35 -22.24 6.52 -25.00
CA VAL A 35 -22.86 6.83 -23.71
C VAL A 35 -23.01 5.54 -22.91
N GLN A 36 -22.63 5.57 -21.63
CA GLN A 36 -22.57 4.37 -20.79
C GLN A 36 -21.72 3.28 -21.46
N LEU A 37 -20.49 3.65 -21.86
CA LEU A 37 -19.59 2.78 -22.61
C LEU A 37 -19.26 1.52 -21.78
N SER A 38 -19.81 0.40 -22.24
CA SER A 38 -19.54 -0.95 -21.76
C SER A 38 -19.03 -1.76 -22.94
N VAL A 39 -17.85 -2.35 -22.80
CA VAL A 39 -17.19 -3.14 -23.82
C VAL A 39 -17.04 -4.57 -23.34
N LYS A 40 -17.17 -5.53 -24.27
CA LYS A 40 -17.07 -6.95 -23.96
C LYS A 40 -15.68 -7.38 -23.55
N SER A 41 -14.66 -6.78 -24.16
CA SER A 41 -13.25 -7.04 -23.87
C SER A 41 -12.37 -5.92 -24.40
N GLN A 42 -11.15 -5.84 -23.86
CA GLN A 42 -10.06 -5.01 -24.35
C GLN A 42 -8.85 -5.80 -24.90
N ARG A 43 -8.96 -7.13 -24.95
CA ARG A 43 -7.80 -8.03 -25.22
C ARG A 43 -7.71 -8.56 -26.64
N LEU A 44 -8.71 -8.27 -27.48
CA LEU A 44 -8.79 -8.81 -28.83
C LEU A 44 -8.07 -7.92 -29.84
N THR A 45 -7.17 -8.50 -30.63
CA THR A 45 -6.50 -7.84 -31.76
C THR A 45 -7.24 -8.02 -33.09
N GLU A 46 -8.18 -8.97 -33.16
CA GLU A 46 -9.01 -9.28 -34.33
C GLU A 46 -10.50 -9.25 -33.98
N PRO A 47 -11.37 -8.84 -34.92
CA PRO A 47 -12.81 -8.87 -34.70
C PRO A 47 -13.32 -10.30 -34.47
N PRO A 48 -14.26 -10.51 -33.53
CA PRO A 48 -14.99 -11.77 -33.43
C PRO A 48 -15.65 -12.18 -34.75
N THR A 49 -15.77 -13.48 -35.01
CA THR A 49 -16.38 -14.00 -36.24
C THR A 49 -17.90 -13.83 -36.29
N THR A 50 -18.56 -13.71 -35.13
CA THR A 50 -20.02 -13.60 -35.00
C THR A 50 -20.41 -12.51 -33.99
N PRO A 51 -20.13 -11.22 -34.27
CA PRO A 51 -20.52 -10.13 -33.39
C PRO A 51 -22.03 -9.90 -33.44
N ALA A 52 -22.62 -9.56 -32.28
CA ALA A 52 -24.02 -9.14 -32.19
C ALA A 52 -24.13 -7.61 -32.35
N ASP A 53 -25.25 -7.14 -32.86
CA ASP A 53 -25.50 -5.70 -33.00
C ASP A 53 -25.40 -5.01 -31.62
N GLY A 54 -24.71 -3.88 -31.56
CA GLY A 54 -24.42 -3.16 -30.32
C GLY A 54 -23.15 -3.63 -29.60
N ASP A 55 -22.51 -4.73 -30.03
CA ASP A 55 -21.26 -5.20 -29.44
C ASP A 55 -20.17 -4.14 -29.54
N ARG A 56 -19.47 -3.92 -28.43
CA ARG A 56 -18.38 -2.96 -28.33
C ARG A 56 -17.12 -3.63 -27.78
N TYR A 57 -15.97 -3.25 -28.32
CA TYR A 57 -14.66 -3.71 -27.88
C TYR A 57 -13.69 -2.54 -27.82
N ILE A 58 -12.75 -2.57 -26.87
CA ILE A 58 -11.52 -1.81 -27.03
C ILE A 58 -10.57 -2.69 -27.83
N VAL A 59 -10.08 -2.19 -28.96
CA VAL A 59 -9.17 -2.96 -29.82
C VAL A 59 -7.79 -3.01 -29.15
N ALA A 60 -7.26 -4.20 -28.94
CA ALA A 60 -5.92 -4.38 -28.38
C ALA A 60 -4.83 -3.89 -29.35
N SER A 61 -3.67 -3.53 -28.81
CA SER A 61 -2.50 -3.15 -29.60
C SER A 61 -2.05 -4.26 -30.55
N SER A 62 -1.48 -3.87 -31.70
CA SER A 62 -1.14 -4.75 -32.82
C SER A 62 -2.38 -5.33 -33.52
N ALA A 63 -3.40 -4.49 -33.71
CA ALA A 63 -4.67 -4.88 -34.33
C ALA A 63 -4.50 -5.38 -35.78
N THR A 64 -5.24 -6.44 -36.13
CA THR A 64 -5.21 -7.10 -37.43
C THR A 64 -6.63 -7.29 -38.00
N GLY A 65 -6.72 -7.81 -39.23
CA GLY A 65 -8.01 -8.06 -39.90
C GLY A 65 -8.84 -6.78 -40.09
N GLY A 66 -10.15 -6.88 -39.80
CA GLY A 66 -11.09 -5.76 -39.92
C GLY A 66 -10.85 -4.60 -38.94
N TRP A 67 -9.95 -4.78 -37.97
CA TRP A 67 -9.55 -3.75 -36.99
C TRP A 67 -8.14 -3.21 -37.23
N ALA A 68 -7.48 -3.56 -38.33
CA ALA A 68 -6.13 -3.10 -38.62
C ALA A 68 -5.99 -1.55 -38.53
N GLY A 69 -5.06 -1.08 -37.70
CA GLY A 69 -4.82 0.34 -37.42
C GLY A 69 -5.84 1.02 -36.51
N TRP A 70 -6.67 0.23 -35.81
CA TRP A 70 -7.65 0.71 -34.83
C TRP A 70 -7.21 0.47 -33.39
N ASP A 71 -5.92 0.23 -33.16
CA ASP A 71 -5.31 0.04 -31.84
C ASP A 71 -5.84 1.06 -30.82
N LEU A 72 -6.27 0.56 -29.67
CA LEU A 72 -6.80 1.32 -28.52
C LEU A 72 -8.09 2.12 -28.81
N ASN A 73 -8.67 2.02 -30.00
CA ASN A 73 -9.97 2.63 -30.30
C ASN A 73 -11.11 1.72 -29.84
N VAL A 74 -12.30 2.31 -29.69
CA VAL A 74 -13.51 1.53 -29.47
C VAL A 74 -14.05 1.10 -30.83
N ALA A 75 -14.28 -0.20 -31.01
CA ALA A 75 -14.96 -0.77 -32.16
C ALA A 75 -16.39 -1.12 -31.77
N LEU A 76 -17.37 -0.55 -32.49
CA LEU A 76 -18.80 -0.84 -32.33
C LEU A 76 -19.29 -1.65 -33.54
N TRP A 77 -19.94 -2.78 -33.31
CA TRP A 77 -20.65 -3.51 -34.36
C TRP A 77 -22.07 -2.97 -34.48
N THR A 78 -22.42 -2.41 -35.63
CA THR A 78 -23.77 -1.92 -35.90
C THR A 78 -24.12 -2.05 -37.38
N ASP A 79 -25.36 -2.45 -37.67
CA ASP A 79 -25.91 -2.55 -39.03
C ASP A 79 -25.03 -3.43 -39.98
N GLY A 80 -24.38 -4.45 -39.41
CA GLY A 80 -23.55 -5.39 -40.16
C GLY A 80 -22.14 -4.90 -40.51
N ALA A 81 -21.67 -3.81 -39.90
CA ALA A 81 -20.33 -3.29 -40.08
C ALA A 81 -19.70 -2.84 -38.75
N TRP A 82 -18.36 -2.81 -38.71
CA TRP A 82 -17.61 -2.21 -37.61
C TRP A 82 -17.50 -0.70 -37.82
N LEU A 83 -17.84 0.05 -36.78
CA LEU A 83 -17.65 1.49 -36.68
C LEU A 83 -16.49 1.77 -35.71
N ARG A 84 -15.51 2.55 -36.17
CA ARG A 84 -14.40 3.01 -35.34
C ARG A 84 -14.81 4.26 -34.57
N LEU A 85 -14.63 4.24 -33.26
CA LEU A 85 -14.87 5.34 -32.34
C LEU A 85 -13.55 5.73 -31.65
N PRO A 86 -12.84 6.78 -32.11
CA PRO A 86 -11.58 7.20 -31.51
C PRO A 86 -11.81 7.83 -30.13
N PRO A 87 -11.21 7.27 -29.05
CA PRO A 87 -11.38 7.82 -27.71
C PRO A 87 -10.57 9.09 -27.51
N ARG A 88 -11.03 9.94 -26.59
CA ARG A 88 -10.28 11.10 -26.09
C ARG A 88 -9.85 10.84 -24.66
N ASP A 89 -8.79 11.51 -24.24
CA ASP A 89 -8.31 11.45 -22.86
C ASP A 89 -9.45 11.80 -21.88
N GLY A 90 -9.56 11.02 -20.81
CA GLY A 90 -10.62 11.11 -19.80
C GLY A 90 -11.89 10.30 -20.12
N TRP A 91 -11.97 9.62 -21.26
CA TRP A 91 -13.08 8.69 -21.53
C TRP A 91 -13.06 7.52 -20.54
N LEU A 92 -14.26 7.08 -20.14
CA LEU A 92 -14.45 5.95 -19.24
C LEU A 92 -15.07 4.79 -19.99
N ALA A 93 -14.63 3.57 -19.71
CA ALA A 93 -15.18 2.33 -20.27
C ALA A 93 -15.25 1.25 -19.19
N TRP A 94 -16.42 0.62 -19.05
CA TRP A 94 -16.54 -0.62 -18.29
C TRP A 94 -16.14 -1.81 -19.17
N VAL A 95 -15.22 -2.64 -18.70
CA VAL A 95 -14.79 -3.87 -19.38
C VAL A 95 -15.46 -5.06 -18.71
N GLU A 96 -16.39 -5.70 -19.42
CA GLU A 96 -17.30 -6.70 -18.87
C GLU A 96 -16.59 -7.99 -18.42
N ASP A 97 -15.64 -8.49 -19.21
CA ASP A 97 -14.90 -9.73 -18.92
C ASP A 97 -13.86 -9.58 -17.79
N GLU A 98 -13.47 -8.35 -17.47
CA GLU A 98 -12.55 -8.02 -16.38
C GLU A 98 -13.27 -7.46 -15.14
N ALA A 99 -14.55 -7.13 -15.25
CA ALA A 99 -15.31 -6.40 -14.22
C ALA A 99 -14.58 -5.16 -13.70
N ALA A 100 -14.00 -4.38 -14.63
CA ALA A 100 -13.13 -3.25 -14.31
C ALA A 100 -13.57 -1.97 -15.06
N LEU A 101 -13.40 -0.82 -14.39
CA LEU A 101 -13.61 0.49 -14.99
C LEU A 101 -12.26 1.08 -15.39
N LEU A 102 -12.13 1.41 -16.68
CA LEU A 102 -10.93 1.99 -17.26
C LEU A 102 -11.14 3.46 -17.61
N VAL A 103 -10.04 4.21 -17.60
CA VAL A 103 -9.94 5.58 -18.11
C VAL A 103 -8.93 5.63 -19.25
N ARG A 104 -9.27 6.30 -20.35
CA ARG A 104 -8.31 6.63 -21.40
C ARG A 104 -7.36 7.71 -20.89
N ASP A 105 -6.09 7.40 -20.75
CA ASP A 105 -5.02 8.40 -20.60
C ASP A 105 -4.23 8.51 -21.92
N GLY A 106 -3.34 9.51 -22.08
CA GLY A 106 -2.66 9.73 -23.36
C GLY A 106 -1.91 8.50 -23.93
N ALA A 107 -1.56 7.51 -23.09
CA ALA A 107 -0.83 6.32 -23.47
C ALA A 107 -1.75 5.11 -23.73
N GLY A 108 -2.71 4.82 -22.83
CA GLY A 108 -3.54 3.61 -22.91
C GLY A 108 -4.94 3.76 -22.33
N TRP A 109 -5.59 2.62 -22.10
CA TRP A 109 -6.75 2.50 -21.23
C TRP A 109 -6.25 1.90 -19.91
N GLU A 110 -6.36 2.66 -18.83
CA GLU A 110 -5.80 2.32 -17.52
C GLU A 110 -6.91 2.10 -16.49
N PRO A 111 -6.78 1.15 -15.55
CA PRO A 111 -7.78 0.95 -14.51
C PRO A 111 -7.84 2.15 -13.55
N ILE A 112 -9.05 2.56 -13.19
CA ILE A 112 -9.25 3.68 -12.24
C ILE A 112 -8.83 3.30 -10.82
N ILE A 113 -9.00 2.03 -10.45
CA ILE A 113 -8.47 1.50 -9.20
C ILE A 113 -7.10 0.93 -9.53
N PRO A 114 -6.01 1.53 -9.03
CA PRO A 114 -4.68 1.06 -9.36
C PRO A 114 -4.46 -0.32 -8.74
N THR A 115 -3.82 -1.22 -9.49
CA THR A 115 -3.47 -2.57 -9.01
C THR A 115 -2.29 -2.57 -8.05
N ALA A 116 -1.56 -1.45 -7.98
CA ALA A 116 -0.43 -1.22 -7.10
C ALA A 116 -0.45 0.22 -6.57
N LEU A 117 0.09 0.44 -5.38
CA LEU A 117 0.20 1.76 -4.75
C LEU A 117 1.68 2.10 -4.54
N ASP A 118 2.41 2.19 -5.65
CA ASP A 118 3.84 2.44 -5.65
C ASP A 118 4.14 3.94 -5.45
N ASP A 119 5.30 4.25 -4.86
CA ASP A 119 5.80 5.61 -4.62
C ASP A 119 4.83 6.55 -3.84
N LEU A 120 3.94 5.98 -3.03
CA LEU A 120 3.12 6.77 -2.11
C LEU A 120 4.00 7.49 -1.09
N THR A 121 4.03 8.82 -1.19
CA THR A 121 4.77 9.65 -0.22
C THR A 121 4.06 9.74 1.13
N ARG A 122 2.74 9.50 1.20
CA ARG A 122 1.94 9.51 2.44
C ARG A 122 0.73 8.57 2.36
N LEU A 123 0.42 7.91 3.47
CA LEU A 123 -0.76 7.07 3.65
C LEU A 123 -1.33 7.23 5.06
N GLY A 124 -2.58 7.70 5.14
CA GLY A 124 -3.32 7.92 6.38
C GLY A 124 -4.56 7.02 6.47
N ILE A 125 -4.70 6.25 7.54
CA ILE A 125 -5.86 5.37 7.79
C ILE A 125 -6.63 5.88 9.02
N GLY A 126 -7.84 6.42 8.81
CA GLY A 126 -8.64 7.00 9.89
C GLY A 126 -8.08 8.32 10.48
N MET A 127 -7.02 8.86 9.88
CA MET A 127 -6.41 10.16 10.18
C MET A 127 -5.54 10.67 9.02
N ALA A 128 -5.23 11.96 9.01
CA ALA A 128 -4.32 12.54 8.03
C ALA A 128 -2.85 12.24 8.37
N ALA A 129 -2.08 11.81 7.37
CA ALA A 129 -0.63 11.66 7.47
C ALA A 129 0.11 12.98 7.24
N SER A 130 1.31 13.12 7.82
CA SER A 130 2.13 14.35 7.76
C SER A 130 3.52 14.08 7.19
N ALA A 131 4.33 15.12 6.96
CA ALA A 131 5.72 14.93 6.53
C ALA A 131 6.57 14.19 7.58
N GLY A 132 6.29 14.43 8.87
CA GLY A 132 6.99 13.77 9.98
C GLY A 132 6.44 12.39 10.32
N SER A 133 5.29 12.00 9.76
CA SER A 133 4.69 10.67 9.93
C SER A 133 3.95 10.30 8.64
N PRO A 134 4.71 9.95 7.57
CA PRO A 134 4.14 9.71 6.24
C PRO A 134 3.20 8.51 6.22
N PHE A 135 3.43 7.52 7.09
CA PHE A 135 2.45 6.48 7.40
C PHE A 135 1.82 6.78 8.76
N SER A 136 0.48 6.87 8.83
CA SER A 136 -0.26 7.15 10.06
C SER A 136 -1.58 6.38 10.10
N ALA A 137 -1.93 5.83 11.26
CA ALA A 137 -3.16 5.08 11.43
C ALA A 137 -3.81 5.32 12.80
N LYS A 138 -5.12 5.60 12.81
CA LYS A 138 -5.95 5.70 14.03
C LYS A 138 -6.91 4.51 14.06
N LEU A 139 -6.51 3.46 14.78
CA LEU A 139 -7.15 2.13 14.75
C LEU A 139 -7.29 1.54 16.16
N ASN A 140 -8.17 0.54 16.32
CA ASN A 140 -8.25 -0.27 17.55
C ASN A 140 -7.16 -1.36 17.60
N SER A 141 -6.80 -1.93 16.44
CA SER A 141 -5.76 -2.94 16.28
C SER A 141 -5.15 -2.88 14.88
N ALA A 142 -3.90 -3.33 14.74
CA ALA A 142 -3.24 -3.58 13.46
C ALA A 142 -2.82 -5.05 13.42
N LEU A 143 -3.36 -5.80 12.47
CA LEU A 143 -2.99 -7.20 12.24
C LEU A 143 -2.04 -7.28 11.05
N TRP A 144 -0.89 -7.90 11.27
CA TRP A 144 0.02 -8.31 10.21
C TRP A 144 -0.06 -9.83 10.12
N THR A 145 -0.37 -10.35 8.93
CA THR A 145 -0.41 -11.78 8.66
C THR A 145 0.48 -12.10 7.48
N ALA A 146 1.14 -13.24 7.51
CA ALA A 146 1.85 -13.74 6.34
C ALA A 146 0.87 -14.00 5.20
N LEU A 147 1.35 -13.85 3.97
CA LEU A 147 0.65 -14.39 2.81
C LEU A 147 0.87 -15.90 2.80
N TYR A 148 -0.22 -16.65 2.93
CA TYR A 148 -0.13 -18.10 3.03
C TYR A 148 0.25 -18.75 1.71
N ALA A 149 0.82 -19.95 1.77
CA ALA A 149 1.21 -20.71 0.59
C ALA A 149 0.02 -21.02 -0.34
N ALA A 150 -1.19 -21.21 0.20
CA ALA A 150 -2.41 -21.39 -0.58
C ALA A 150 -2.77 -20.16 -1.43
N ASP A 151 -2.35 -18.97 -0.99
CA ASP A 151 -2.54 -17.69 -1.68
C ASP A 151 -1.28 -17.28 -2.47
N GLY A 152 -0.32 -18.20 -2.66
CA GLY A 152 0.91 -17.98 -3.42
C GLY A 152 2.05 -17.30 -2.65
N GLY A 153 1.95 -17.13 -1.33
CA GLY A 153 3.01 -16.54 -0.50
C GLY A 153 4.00 -17.56 0.08
N SER A 154 5.04 -17.07 0.77
CA SER A 154 6.02 -17.94 1.46
C SER A 154 5.52 -18.47 2.80
N GLY A 155 4.46 -17.87 3.37
CA GLY A 155 4.02 -18.15 4.74
C GLY A 155 4.83 -17.43 5.82
N ASP A 156 5.85 -16.65 5.45
CA ASP A 156 6.66 -15.86 6.38
C ASP A 156 6.12 -14.44 6.53
N LEU A 157 6.34 -13.86 7.70
CA LEU A 157 6.09 -12.45 7.98
C LEU A 157 7.25 -11.88 8.80
N THR A 158 7.92 -10.87 8.23
CA THR A 158 9.05 -10.19 8.89
C THR A 158 8.86 -8.68 8.77
N GLN A 159 9.04 -7.95 9.87
CA GLN A 159 9.13 -6.49 9.86
C GLN A 159 10.61 -6.10 9.92
N VAL A 160 11.10 -5.47 8.84
CA VAL A 160 12.48 -4.98 8.77
C VAL A 160 12.47 -3.48 9.01
N LEU A 161 13.19 -3.03 10.04
CA LEU A 161 13.43 -1.62 10.34
C LEU A 161 14.90 -1.34 10.05
N ASN A 162 15.17 -0.38 9.16
CA ASN A 162 16.51 0.03 8.79
C ASN A 162 16.72 1.50 9.12
N ARG A 163 17.92 1.83 9.60
CA ARG A 163 18.38 3.20 9.83
C ARG A 163 19.63 3.48 8.99
N GLU A 164 19.94 4.75 8.77
CA GLU A 164 21.03 5.16 7.89
C GLU A 164 22.41 4.86 8.50
N THR A 165 22.58 5.16 9.79
CA THR A 165 23.84 4.97 10.53
C THR A 165 23.60 4.36 11.91
N GLY A 166 24.67 3.94 12.58
CA GLY A 166 24.61 3.41 13.95
C GLY A 166 24.23 4.43 15.03
N ALA A 167 24.27 5.73 14.69
CA ALA A 167 23.88 6.82 15.59
C ALA A 167 22.37 7.12 15.55
N ASP A 168 21.67 6.68 14.50
CA ASP A 168 20.25 6.92 14.30
C ASP A 168 19.40 5.92 15.10
N ASP A 169 18.07 6.03 15.02
CA ASP A 169 17.15 5.21 15.79
C ASP A 169 16.35 4.24 14.92
N ALA A 170 16.14 3.01 15.40
CA ALA A 170 15.19 2.05 14.83
C ALA A 170 14.51 1.26 15.95
N GLY A 171 13.18 1.30 16.02
CA GLY A 171 12.47 0.54 17.05
C GLY A 171 10.97 0.85 17.16
N LEU A 172 10.38 0.30 18.22
CA LEU A 172 8.99 0.47 18.61
C LEU A 172 8.90 1.46 19.77
N ILE A 173 7.94 2.38 19.68
CA ILE A 173 7.68 3.42 20.68
C ILE A 173 6.29 3.19 21.27
N LEU A 174 6.21 3.00 22.59
CA LEU A 174 4.96 2.86 23.33
C LEU A 174 4.67 4.14 24.11
N GLN A 175 3.47 4.70 23.95
CA GLN A 175 3.11 6.02 24.47
C GLN A 175 1.76 6.04 25.20
N THR A 176 1.60 6.99 26.11
CA THR A 176 0.32 7.39 26.70
C THR A 176 0.14 8.89 26.51
N GLY A 177 -0.93 9.31 25.84
CA GLY A 177 -1.22 10.74 25.63
C GLY A 177 -0.08 11.51 24.97
N PHE A 178 0.53 10.94 23.92
CA PHE A 178 1.70 11.49 23.21
C PHE A 178 2.99 11.62 24.02
N SER A 179 3.03 11.04 25.23
CA SER A 179 4.24 10.96 26.04
C SER A 179 4.77 9.53 26.01
N THR A 180 6.02 9.36 25.59
CA THR A 180 6.66 8.05 25.50
C THR A 180 6.83 7.41 26.88
N ARG A 181 6.56 6.11 26.99
CA ARG A 181 6.64 5.34 28.24
C ARG A 181 7.61 4.19 28.14
N ALA A 182 7.71 3.57 26.97
CA ALA A 182 8.69 2.52 26.72
C ALA A 182 9.19 2.55 25.27
N LEU A 183 10.42 2.08 25.10
CA LEU A 183 11.13 1.97 23.82
C LEU A 183 11.68 0.55 23.71
N ILE A 184 11.58 -0.05 22.52
CA ILE A 184 12.18 -1.35 22.20
C ILE A 184 12.90 -1.21 20.87
N GLY A 185 14.22 -1.29 20.86
CA GLY A 185 14.99 -1.14 19.62
C GLY A 185 16.41 -0.65 19.83
N MET A 186 17.00 -0.15 18.76
CA MET A 186 18.34 0.43 18.74
C MET A 186 18.18 1.95 18.75
N PHE A 187 18.29 2.57 19.93
CA PHE A 187 18.09 4.01 20.12
C PHE A 187 19.39 4.68 20.59
N GLY A 188 19.99 5.50 19.72
CA GLY A 188 21.25 6.22 19.91
C GLY A 188 22.49 5.32 19.99
N SER A 189 22.37 4.05 19.60
CA SER A 189 23.41 3.01 19.68
C SER A 189 23.04 1.82 18.78
N ASP A 190 24.00 0.98 18.39
CA ASP A 190 23.79 -0.35 17.76
C ASP A 190 23.25 -1.41 18.72
N GLN A 191 23.28 -1.13 20.02
CA GLN A 191 22.76 -2.06 21.02
C GLN A 191 21.23 -2.10 21.01
N LEU A 192 20.65 -3.30 20.90
CA LEU A 192 19.25 -3.52 21.24
C LEU A 192 19.04 -3.22 22.73
N ARG A 193 18.05 -2.38 23.04
CA ARG A 193 17.68 -2.01 24.41
C ARG A 193 16.17 -1.98 24.60
N ILE A 194 15.77 -2.22 25.84
CA ILE A 194 14.42 -1.95 26.35
C ILE A 194 14.55 -0.86 27.41
N ALA A 195 14.01 0.32 27.11
CA ALA A 195 14.07 1.48 27.99
C ALA A 195 12.67 1.90 28.42
N VAL A 196 12.53 2.36 29.66
CA VAL A 196 11.28 2.87 30.22
C VAL A 196 11.44 4.27 30.78
N SER A 197 10.35 5.03 30.77
CA SER A 197 10.31 6.39 31.28
C SER A 197 8.99 6.70 32.00
N PRO A 198 9.03 7.24 33.23
CA PRO A 198 7.83 7.69 33.93
C PRO A 198 7.28 9.03 33.39
N ASP A 199 8.14 9.87 32.81
CA ASP A 199 7.84 11.25 32.41
C ASP A 199 7.87 11.47 30.89
N GLY A 200 8.45 10.54 30.14
CA GLY A 200 8.65 10.63 28.68
C GLY A 200 9.88 11.45 28.27
N SER A 201 10.71 11.85 29.23
CA SER A 201 11.92 12.65 29.00
C SER A 201 13.17 11.96 29.53
N SER A 202 13.08 11.35 30.71
CA SER A 202 14.17 10.64 31.37
C SER A 202 13.98 9.14 31.17
N PHE A 203 14.88 8.50 30.43
CA PHE A 203 14.82 7.08 30.13
C PHE A 203 15.84 6.29 30.95
N ARG A 204 15.42 5.12 31.43
CA ARG A 204 16.28 4.15 32.11
C ARG A 204 16.28 2.87 31.30
N ASP A 205 17.45 2.30 31.09
CA ASP A 205 17.58 0.97 30.51
C ASP A 205 17.17 -0.08 31.53
N ALA A 206 16.15 -0.84 31.17
CA ALA A 206 15.74 -2.02 31.90
C ALA A 206 16.60 -3.21 31.45
N LEU A 207 16.75 -3.38 30.13
CA LEU A 207 17.56 -4.43 29.52
C LEU A 207 18.40 -3.85 28.37
N GLY A 208 19.67 -4.25 28.30
CA GLY A 208 20.54 -4.05 27.14
C GLY A 208 21.13 -5.38 26.69
N PHE A 209 21.43 -5.54 25.41
CA PHE A 209 21.97 -6.80 24.86
C PHE A 209 23.35 -6.54 24.28
N ASP A 210 24.41 -7.00 24.93
CA ASP A 210 25.77 -6.76 24.45
C ASP A 210 25.98 -7.42 23.07
N LEU A 211 26.41 -6.63 22.09
CA LEU A 211 26.52 -7.07 20.70
C LEU A 211 27.62 -8.11 20.47
N ALA A 212 28.70 -8.07 21.27
CA ALA A 212 29.85 -8.94 21.09
C ALA A 212 29.63 -10.31 21.76
N THR A 213 28.95 -10.32 22.90
CA THR A 213 28.81 -11.49 23.77
C THR A 213 27.39 -12.06 23.79
N GLY A 214 26.38 -11.30 23.38
CA GLY A 214 24.97 -11.67 23.49
C GLY A 214 24.43 -11.68 24.93
N ILE A 215 25.23 -11.23 25.91
CA ILE A 215 24.83 -11.20 27.31
C ILE A 215 23.81 -10.08 27.53
N VAL A 216 22.76 -10.40 28.29
CA VAL A 216 21.77 -9.42 28.74
C VAL A 216 22.32 -8.64 29.92
N ASP A 217 22.49 -7.33 29.75
CA ASP A 217 22.79 -6.38 30.80
C ASP A 217 21.51 -5.90 31.49
N GLN A 218 21.56 -5.79 32.81
CA GLN A 218 20.47 -5.30 33.67
C GLN A 218 21.00 -4.12 34.50
N PRO A 219 21.22 -2.95 33.89
CA PRO A 219 21.98 -1.86 34.50
C PRO A 219 21.29 -1.26 35.72
N SER A 220 19.98 -1.49 35.87
CA SER A 220 19.19 -1.03 37.01
C SER A 220 18.92 -2.12 38.07
N LEU A 221 19.52 -3.32 37.95
CA LEU A 221 19.39 -4.40 38.93
C LEU A 221 20.58 -4.39 39.91
N PRO A 222 20.40 -4.01 41.19
CA PRO A 222 21.46 -4.17 42.18
C PRO A 222 21.78 -5.66 42.39
N ARG A 223 22.99 -6.08 42.02
CA ARG A 223 23.42 -7.48 42.09
C ARG A 223 23.84 -7.92 43.50
N PHE A 224 24.38 -6.99 44.27
CA PHE A 224 24.73 -7.19 45.68
C PHE A 224 24.86 -5.85 46.41
N THR A 225 24.75 -5.88 47.73
CA THR A 225 25.19 -4.84 48.65
C THR A 225 26.25 -5.44 49.57
N ALA A 226 27.30 -4.69 49.88
CA ALA A 226 28.34 -5.18 50.76
C ALA A 226 28.95 -4.03 51.59
N TYR A 227 29.21 -4.28 52.87
CA TYR A 227 29.71 -3.28 53.81
C TYR A 227 30.58 -3.91 54.90
N THR A 228 31.38 -3.08 55.58
CA THR A 228 32.13 -3.49 56.77
C THR A 228 31.37 -3.11 58.03
N ASN A 229 31.12 -4.06 58.93
CA ASN A 229 30.39 -3.77 60.18
C ASN A 229 31.30 -3.35 61.36
N TYR A 230 32.57 -3.07 61.07
CA TYR A 230 33.58 -2.57 62.00
C TYR A 230 34.47 -1.53 61.31
N ASP A 231 35.17 -0.74 62.13
CA ASP A 231 36.15 0.25 61.66
C ASP A 231 37.36 -0.41 60.99
N ASN A 232 37.79 0.16 59.86
CA ASN A 232 39.02 -0.23 59.18
C ASN A 232 40.06 0.88 59.39
N TYR A 233 40.98 0.67 60.32
CA TYR A 233 42.07 1.61 60.57
C TYR A 233 43.18 1.41 59.52
N VAL A 234 43.39 2.43 58.67
CA VAL A 234 44.44 2.46 57.64
C VAL A 234 45.38 3.61 57.94
N ALA A 235 46.69 3.34 58.01
CA ALA A 235 47.67 4.38 58.24
C ALA A 235 47.74 5.34 57.05
N THR A 236 47.94 6.64 57.32
CA THR A 236 48.17 7.64 56.26
C THR A 236 49.34 7.22 55.37
N ASP A 237 49.18 7.43 54.06
CA ASP A 237 50.15 7.06 53.02
C ASP A 237 50.45 5.56 52.89
N SER A 238 49.56 4.70 53.37
CA SER A 238 49.67 3.24 53.22
C SER A 238 48.54 2.65 52.37
N TRP A 239 48.89 1.66 51.54
CA TRP A 239 47.93 0.84 50.82
C TRP A 239 47.66 -0.44 51.60
N THR A 240 46.40 -0.73 51.87
CA THR A 240 45.98 -2.02 52.44
C THR A 240 44.69 -2.49 51.79
N THR A 241 44.50 -3.80 51.73
CA THR A 241 43.25 -4.40 51.27
C THR A 241 42.28 -4.48 52.44
N ILE A 242 41.09 -3.91 52.28
CA ILE A 242 39.99 -4.01 53.25
C ILE A 242 39.11 -5.19 52.85
N GLY A 243 39.02 -6.20 53.71
CA GLY A 243 38.08 -7.31 53.51
C GLY A 243 36.65 -6.84 53.80
N ILE A 244 35.72 -7.12 52.89
CA ILE A 244 34.29 -6.89 53.14
C ILE A 244 33.72 -8.10 53.87
N ASN A 245 33.12 -7.88 55.05
CA ASN A 245 32.68 -8.96 55.93
C ASN A 245 31.16 -9.15 55.98
N VAL A 246 30.40 -8.23 55.40
CA VAL A 246 28.97 -8.41 55.16
C VAL A 246 28.69 -8.21 53.69
N ALA A 247 28.10 -9.21 53.05
CA ALA A 247 27.60 -9.13 51.68
C ALA A 247 26.23 -9.77 51.63
N GLU A 248 25.25 -9.03 51.14
CA GLU A 248 23.95 -9.56 50.74
C GLU A 248 23.93 -9.51 49.22
N TYR A 249 23.74 -10.66 48.59
CA TYR A 249 23.72 -10.76 47.15
C TYR A 249 22.34 -11.24 46.72
N ASN A 250 21.94 -10.84 45.52
CA ASN A 250 20.70 -11.33 44.97
C ASN A 250 20.91 -12.75 44.44
N ASP A 251 20.43 -13.75 45.20
CA ASP A 251 20.44 -15.18 44.82
C ASP A 251 19.53 -15.50 43.62
N GLN A 252 18.67 -14.55 43.20
CA GLN A 252 17.76 -14.73 42.07
C GLN A 252 18.39 -14.15 40.80
N GLY A 253 19.20 -14.97 40.14
CA GLY A 253 19.56 -14.78 38.72
C GLY A 253 18.44 -15.23 37.79
#